data_AF-A0A6L3SW48-F1
#
_entry.id   AF-A0A6L3SW48-F1
#
_cell.length_a   1.000
_cell.length_b   1.000
_cell.length_c   1.000
_cell.angle_alpha   90.00
_cell.angle_beta   90.00
_cell.angle_gamma   90.00
#
_symmetry.space_group_name_H-M   'P 1'
#
loop_
_entity.id
_entity.type
_entity.pdbx_description
1 polymer ?
#
loop_
_entity_poly.entity_id
_entity_poly.type
_entity_poly.pdbx_seq_one_letter_code
_entity_poly.pdbx_strand_id
1 'polypeptide(L)'
;MSLHLKPARIATGRGDEDGRLVFDGERLVAVLVQLSDQYGPDAGKWFFEVGLGWLAGPKHPIFANLGEAQDWITRHLAGHRS
;
A
#
# COMPACT_ATOMS: atom_id res chain seq x y z
N MET A 1 -3.15 16.33 -4.08
CA MET A 1 -2.12 15.29 -4.32
C MET A 1 -2.75 14.24 -5.21
N SER A 2 -2.01 13.70 -6.17
CA SER A 2 -2.49 12.62 -7.05
C SER A 2 -1.57 11.43 -6.85
N LEU A 3 -2.07 10.39 -6.18
CA LEU A 3 -1.36 9.13 -6.06
C LEU A 3 -1.62 8.29 -7.32
N HIS A 4 -0.58 7.66 -7.85
CA HIS A 4 -0.69 6.77 -9.00
C HIS A 4 -0.32 5.36 -8.55
N LEU A 5 -1.26 4.43 -8.72
CA LEU A 5 -1.07 3.02 -8.38
C LEU A 5 -0.72 2.24 -9.64
N LYS A 6 0.47 1.65 -9.65
CA LYS A 6 0.92 0.78 -10.74
C LYS A 6 0.84 -0.68 -10.31
N PRO A 7 0.18 -1.57 -11.09
CA PRO A 7 0.22 -3.00 -10.85
C PRO A 7 1.65 -3.53 -10.87
N ALA A 8 1.98 -4.41 -9.93
CA ALA A 8 3.26 -5.10 -9.88
C ALA A 8 3.09 -6.47 -9.24
N ARG A 9 3.96 -7.42 -9.62
CA ARG A 9 4.10 -8.68 -8.91
C ARG A 9 5.08 -8.51 -7.75
N ILE A 10 4.62 -8.66 -6.52
CA ILE A 10 5.44 -8.45 -5.32
C ILE A 10 5.89 -9.80 -4.77
N ALA A 11 7.20 -9.98 -4.63
CA ALA A 11 7.78 -11.22 -4.13
C ALA A 11 7.65 -11.33 -2.60
N THR A 12 6.43 -11.57 -2.11
CA THR A 12 6.11 -11.71 -0.68
C THR A 12 6.48 -13.07 -0.08
N GLY A 13 6.96 -14.01 -0.91
CA GLY A 13 7.39 -15.34 -0.49
C GLY A 13 6.25 -16.31 -0.13
N ARG A 14 4.98 -15.88 -0.19
CA ARG A 14 3.80 -16.70 0.14
C ARG A 14 2.81 -16.89 -1.01
N GLY A 15 3.19 -16.56 -2.25
CA GLY A 15 2.31 -16.63 -3.41
C GLY A 15 1.34 -15.45 -3.57
N ASP A 16 1.30 -14.54 -2.58
CA ASP A 16 0.57 -13.26 -2.63
C ASP A 16 1.34 -12.28 -3.52
N GLU A 17 1.19 -12.45 -4.83
CA GLU A 17 1.98 -11.66 -5.77
C GLU A 17 1.22 -10.46 -6.33
N ASP A 18 -0.11 -10.33 -6.22
CA ASP A 18 -0.78 -9.13 -6.75
C ASP A 18 -0.57 -7.93 -5.82
N GLY A 19 0.10 -6.89 -6.31
CA GLY A 19 0.40 -5.70 -5.55
C GLY A 19 0.27 -4.40 -6.33
N ARG A 20 0.33 -3.28 -5.60
CA ARG A 20 0.34 -1.94 -6.17
C ARG A 20 1.54 -1.17 -5.64
N LEU A 21 2.34 -0.67 -6.57
CA LEU A 21 3.34 0.36 -6.29
C LEU A 21 2.63 1.71 -6.26
N VAL A 22 2.77 2.43 -5.15
CA VAL A 22 2.13 3.73 -4.96
C VAL A 22 3.15 4.84 -5.21
N PHE A 23 2.87 5.68 -6.21
CA PHE A 23 3.69 6.83 -6.57
C PHE A 23 3.01 8.14 -6.18
N ASP A 24 3.78 9.09 -5.64
CA ASP A 24 3.45 10.51 -5.60
C ASP A 24 4.31 11.24 -6.63
N GLY A 25 3.73 11.56 -7.78
CA GLY A 25 4.48 11.95 -8.98
C GLY A 25 5.42 10.83 -9.45
N GLU A 26 6.73 11.09 -9.46
CA GLU A 26 7.76 10.12 -9.85
C GLU A 26 8.36 9.35 -8.67
N ARG A 27 7.94 9.67 -7.44
CA ARG A 27 8.51 9.09 -6.22
C ARG A 27 7.69 7.89 -5.78
N LEU A 28 8.33 6.73 -5.66
CA LEU A 28 7.72 5.57 -5.01
C LEU A 28 7.63 5.86 -3.49
N VAL A 29 6.42 5.78 -2.94
CA VAL A 29 6.17 6.10 -1.52
C VAL A 29 5.68 4.89 -0.73
N ALA A 30 5.05 3.91 -1.36
CA ALA A 30 4.58 2.71 -0.69
C ALA A 30 4.41 1.50 -1.63
N VAL A 31 4.33 0.32 -1.02
CA VAL A 31 3.96 -0.95 -1.66
C VAL A 31 2.75 -1.52 -0.92
N LEU A 32 1.69 -1.83 -1.68
CA LEU A 32 0.51 -2.53 -1.21
C LEU A 32 0.49 -3.95 -1.80
N VAL A 33 0.02 -4.92 -1.03
CA VAL A 33 -0.17 -6.30 -1.48
C VAL A 33 -1.61 -6.72 -1.22
N GLN A 34 -2.25 -7.37 -2.19
CA GLN A 34 -3.55 -7.99 -1.97
C GLN A 34 -3.36 -9.32 -1.25
N LEU A 35 -4.07 -9.49 -0.14
CA LEU A 35 -4.05 -10.71 0.64
C LEU A 35 -4.83 -11.81 -0.08
N SER A 36 -4.20 -12.97 -0.34
CA SER A 36 -4.91 -14.11 -0.94
C SER A 36 -5.87 -14.78 0.04
N ASP A 37 -6.56 -15.81 -0.45
CA ASP A 37 -7.54 -16.59 0.31
C ASP A 37 -6.97 -17.21 1.60
N GLN A 38 -5.64 -17.38 1.69
CA GLN A 38 -4.98 -17.93 2.87
C GLN A 38 -5.10 -17.04 4.13
N TYR A 39 -5.46 -15.75 3.97
CA TYR A 39 -5.68 -14.82 5.08
C TYR A 39 -7.13 -14.83 5.58
N GLY A 40 -7.96 -15.78 5.12
CA GLY A 40 -9.30 -16.02 5.66
C GLY A 40 -10.18 -14.76 5.63
N PRO A 41 -10.60 -14.18 6.78
CA PRO A 41 -11.44 -12.98 6.82
C PRO A 41 -10.83 -11.73 6.16
N ASP A 42 -9.52 -11.73 5.95
CA ASP A 42 -8.80 -10.61 5.31
C ASP A 42 -8.47 -10.89 3.84
N ALA A 43 -8.89 -12.04 3.30
CA ALA A 43 -8.76 -12.33 1.88
C ALA A 43 -9.39 -11.23 1.00
N GLY A 44 -8.68 -10.86 -0.08
CA GLY A 44 -9.06 -9.80 -1.01
C GLY A 44 -8.79 -8.38 -0.53
N LYS A 45 -8.44 -8.18 0.76
CA LYS A 45 -8.05 -6.88 1.31
C LYS A 45 -6.60 -6.52 0.94
N TRP A 46 -6.23 -5.27 1.19
CA TRP A 46 -4.94 -4.71 0.81
C TRP A 46 -4.10 -4.42 2.05
N PHE A 47 -2.97 -5.11 2.17
CA PHE A 47 -1.99 -4.91 3.23
C PHE A 47 -0.95 -3.88 2.84
N PHE A 48 -0.62 -2.99 3.78
CA PHE A 48 0.47 -2.03 3.64
C PHE A 48 1.80 -2.69 3.96
N GLU A 49 2.43 -3.26 2.93
CA GLU A 49 3.66 -4.04 3.06
C GLU A 49 4.86 -3.16 3.44
N VAL A 50 5.08 -2.08 2.66
CA VAL A 50 6.23 -1.18 2.86
C VAL A 50 5.81 0.26 2.66
N GLY A 51 6.19 1.12 3.62
CA GLY A 51 6.20 2.57 3.46
C GLY A 51 7.62 3.10 3.32
N LEU A 52 7.81 4.10 2.47
CA LEU A 52 9.09 4.77 2.24
C LEU A 52 9.05 6.22 2.77
N GLY A 53 10.21 6.71 3.23
CA GLY A 53 10.35 8.07 3.74
C GLY A 53 9.40 8.35 4.91
N TRP A 54 8.52 9.33 4.76
CA TRP A 54 7.55 9.73 5.78
C TRP A 54 6.49 8.66 6.11
N LEU A 55 6.31 7.68 5.23
CA LEU A 55 5.43 6.54 5.47
C LEU A 55 6.17 5.36 6.10
N ALA A 56 7.50 5.45 6.25
CA ALA A 56 8.26 4.42 6.93
C ALA A 56 7.89 4.39 8.42
N GLY A 57 7.60 3.21 8.94
CA GLY A 57 7.23 3.04 10.33
C GLY A 57 6.64 1.65 10.60
N PRO A 58 6.36 1.34 11.88
CA PRO A 58 5.88 0.01 12.28
C PRO A 58 4.41 -0.26 11.94
N LYS A 59 3.71 0.70 11.33
CA LYS A 59 2.29 0.58 11.02
C LYS A 59 2.11 -0.12 9.67
N HIS A 60 1.50 -1.29 9.72
CA HIS A 60 1.12 -2.05 8.53
C HIS A 60 -0.41 -2.29 8.53
N PRO A 61 -1.21 -1.25 8.25
CA PRO A 61 -2.66 -1.38 8.18
C PRO A 61 -3.13 -2.30 7.04
N ILE A 62 -4.31 -2.90 7.21
CA ILE A 62 -5.07 -3.60 6.18
C ILE A 62 -6.25 -2.72 5.77
N PHE A 63 -6.49 -2.60 4.47
CA PHE A 63 -7.55 -1.79 3.87
C PHE A 63 -8.55 -2.66 3.11
N ALA A 64 -9.83 -2.32 3.14
CA ALA A 64 -10.82 -3.10 2.40
C ALA A 64 -10.66 -2.94 0.88
N ASN A 65 -10.13 -1.81 0.41
CA ASN A 65 -9.93 -1.51 -1.00
C ASN A 65 -8.78 -0.50 -1.21
N LEU A 66 -8.36 -0.32 -2.47
CA LEU A 66 -7.30 0.62 -2.86
C LEU A 66 -7.66 2.09 -2.66
N GLY A 67 -8.96 2.44 -2.58
CA GLY A 67 -9.41 3.81 -2.28
C GLY A 67 -9.09 4.19 -0.84
N GLU A 68 -9.43 3.32 0.11
CA GLU A 68 -9.09 3.50 1.53
C GLU A 68 -7.59 3.61 1.76
N ALA A 69 -6.81 2.77 1.06
CA ALA A 69 -5.35 2.83 1.12
C ALA A 69 -4.83 4.19 0.62
N GLN A 70 -5.35 4.69 -0.50
CA GLN A 70 -4.96 6.00 -1.06
C GLN A 70 -5.32 7.16 -0.13
N ASP A 71 -6.52 7.14 0.47
CA ASP A 71 -6.95 8.16 1.42
C ASP A 71 -6.03 8.19 2.65
N TRP A 72 -5.68 7.02 3.18
CA TRP A 72 -4.76 6.90 4.31
C TRP A 72 -3.38 7.44 3.95
N ILE A 73 -2.80 7.04 2.82
CA ILE A 73 -1.49 7.50 2.36
C ILE A 73 -1.48 9.02 2.14
N THR A 74 -2.52 9.55 1.51
CA THR A 74 -2.65 10.99 1.24
C THR A 74 -2.67 11.80 2.52
N ARG A 75 -3.42 11.35 3.55
CA ARG A 75 -3.48 12.02 4.85
C ARG A 75 -2.11 12.03 5.56
N HIS A 76 -1.37 10.92 5.51
CA HIS A 76 -0.08 10.81 6.19
C HIS A 76 1.02 11.61 5.48
N LEU A 77 0.99 11.71 4.15
CA LEU A 77 1.91 12.57 3.41
C LEU A 77 1.57 14.06 3.52
N ALA A 78 0.29 14.43 3.64
CA ALA A 78 -0.14 15.82 3.78
C ALA A 78 0.37 16.47 5.07
N GLY A 79 0.52 15.70 6.16
CA GLY A 79 1.02 16.18 7.45
C GLY A 79 2.51 16.57 7.47
N HIS A 80 3.26 16.28 6.41
CA HIS A 80 4.72 16.40 6.37
C HIS A 80 5.26 17.26 5.22
N ARG A 81 4.40 18.00 4.51
CA ARG A 81 4.80 19.06 3.57
C ARG A 81 4.85 20.39 4.33
N SER A 82 5.92 20.63 5.08
CA SER A 82 6.30 21.96 5.61
C SER A 82 7.64 22.39 5.03
#